data_AF-A0A7M1R1I2-F1
#
_entry.id   AF-A0A7M1R1I2-F1
#
_cell.length_a   1.000
_cell.length_b   1.000
_cell.length_c   1.000
_cell.angle_alpha   90.00
_cell.angle_beta   90.00
_cell.angle_gamma   90.00
#
_symmetry.space_group_name_H-M   'P 1'
#
loop_
_entity.id
_entity.type
_entity.pdbx_description
1 polymer ?
#
loop_
_entity_poly.entity_id
_entity_poly.type
_entity_poly.pdbx_seq_one_letter_code
_entity_poly.pdbx_strand_id
1 'polypeptide(L)'
;METNDAPKAALAAHIVALGGPAHLMAAALHRDAAPLLGHAMLDLLEEAGLGPDDVDAVGGEGPLALAIATAILHAAASRGQHLDAFSKIDKLAGPPVAGRRVIVVGTDGNQASCVSTLEAAGARVEGVAVVVGDTPLSLFRTGDL
;
A
#
# COMPACT_ATOMS: atom_id res chain seq x y z
N MET A 1 -17.78 -6.27 -16.47
CA MET A 1 -16.75 -7.21 -16.00
C MET A 1 -15.46 -6.46 -16.15
N GLU A 2 -15.09 -5.72 -15.10
CA GLU A 2 -13.97 -4.78 -15.14
C GLU A 2 -12.66 -5.58 -15.17
N THR A 3 -11.71 -5.09 -15.95
CA THR A 3 -10.46 -5.76 -16.35
C THR A 3 -9.53 -6.09 -15.17
N ASN A 4 -9.91 -5.73 -13.94
CA ASN A 4 -9.11 -5.82 -12.71
C ASN A 4 -9.45 -6.95 -11.74
N ASP A 5 -10.45 -7.79 -12.03
CA ASP A 5 -10.80 -8.90 -11.13
C ASP A 5 -9.72 -9.99 -11.09
N ALA A 6 -8.95 -10.18 -12.16
CA ALA A 6 -8.03 -11.32 -12.27
C ALA A 6 -6.83 -11.26 -11.30
N PRO A 7 -6.07 -10.15 -11.17
CA PRO A 7 -4.97 -10.07 -10.20
C PRO A 7 -5.45 -10.12 -8.75
N LYS A 8 -6.56 -9.44 -8.43
CA LYS A 8 -7.18 -9.43 -7.10
C LYS A 8 -7.65 -10.83 -6.70
N ALA A 9 -8.32 -11.56 -7.60
CA ALA A 9 -8.75 -12.93 -7.36
C ALA A 9 -7.57 -13.91 -7.22
N ALA A 10 -6.52 -13.77 -8.04
CA ALA A 10 -5.32 -14.59 -7.96
C ALA A 10 -4.56 -14.36 -6.64
N LEU A 11 -4.43 -13.11 -6.21
CA LEU A 11 -3.86 -12.76 -4.92
C LEU A 11 -4.66 -13.37 -3.76
N ALA A 12 -5.99 -13.25 -3.78
CA ALA A 12 -6.86 -13.83 -2.77
C ALA A 12 -6.67 -15.35 -2.68
N ALA A 13 -6.58 -16.06 -3.81
CA ALA A 13 -6.32 -17.49 -3.84
C ALA A 13 -4.96 -17.85 -3.21
N HIS A 14 -3.91 -17.08 -3.48
CA HIS A 14 -2.60 -17.29 -2.86
C HIS A 14 -2.62 -17.04 -1.34
N ILE A 15 -3.29 -15.99 -0.87
CA ILE A 15 -3.42 -15.70 0.57
C ILE A 15 -4.13 -16.86 1.28
N VAL A 16 -5.20 -17.40 0.69
CA VAL A 16 -5.89 -18.58 1.23
C VAL A 16 -4.97 -19.80 1.26
N ALA A 17 -4.23 -20.07 0.18
CA ALA A 17 -3.29 -21.19 0.10
C ALA A 17 -2.14 -21.10 1.12
N LEU A 18 -1.76 -19.88 1.52
CA LEU A 18 -0.72 -19.61 2.52
C LEU A 18 -1.22 -19.66 3.98
N GLY A 19 -2.48 -20.04 4.21
CA GLY A 19 -3.05 -20.12 5.56
C GLY A 19 -3.82 -18.87 5.99
N GLY A 20 -4.27 -18.06 5.04
CA GLY A 20 -5.19 -16.95 5.26
C GLY A 20 -4.54 -15.63 5.70
N PRO A 21 -5.35 -14.65 6.11
CA PRO A 21 -4.91 -13.27 6.38
C PRO A 21 -3.81 -13.13 7.44
N ALA A 22 -3.77 -14.05 8.41
CA ALA A 22 -2.73 -14.11 9.43
C ALA A 22 -1.31 -14.34 8.86
N HIS A 23 -1.22 -14.81 7.62
CA HIS A 23 0.04 -15.09 6.92
C HIS A 23 0.33 -14.07 5.80
N LEU A 24 -0.21 -12.85 5.90
CA LEU A 24 0.01 -11.81 4.88
C LEU A 24 1.50 -11.53 4.63
N MET A 25 2.34 -11.60 5.66
CA MET A 25 3.79 -11.47 5.50
C MET A 25 4.36 -12.56 4.58
N ALA A 26 3.89 -13.80 4.70
CA ALA A 26 4.32 -14.88 3.80
C ALA A 26 3.91 -14.58 2.35
N ALA A 27 2.71 -14.02 2.13
CA ALA A 27 2.25 -13.62 0.81
C ALA A 27 3.07 -12.46 0.22
N ALA A 28 3.34 -11.43 1.02
CA ALA A 28 4.14 -10.26 0.60
C ALA A 28 5.59 -10.60 0.24
N LEU A 29 6.09 -11.76 0.69
CA LEU A 29 7.43 -12.26 0.39
C LEU A 29 7.42 -13.51 -0.52
N HIS A 30 6.25 -13.94 -0.99
CA HIS A 30 6.11 -15.10 -1.87
C HIS A 30 6.35 -14.69 -3.32
N ARG A 31 7.21 -15.43 -4.03
CA ARG A 31 7.62 -15.16 -5.43
C ARG A 31 6.45 -14.89 -6.39
N ASP A 32 5.34 -15.60 -6.23
CA ASP A 32 4.18 -15.49 -7.13
C ASP A 32 3.12 -14.51 -6.59
N ALA A 33 3.04 -14.30 -5.27
CA ALA A 33 1.99 -13.47 -4.69
C ALA A 33 2.41 -12.01 -4.52
N ALA A 34 3.69 -11.74 -4.25
CA ALA A 34 4.20 -10.38 -4.06
C ALA A 34 4.00 -9.47 -5.30
N PRO A 35 4.26 -9.93 -6.54
CA PRO A 35 3.96 -9.11 -7.72
C PRO A 35 2.46 -8.82 -7.87
N LEU A 36 1.61 -9.82 -7.63
CA LEU A 36 0.15 -9.68 -7.68
C LEU A 36 -0.35 -8.69 -6.63
N LEU A 37 0.22 -8.72 -5.42
CA LEU A 37 -0.06 -7.78 -4.34
C LEU A 37 0.25 -6.35 -4.76
N GLY A 38 1.44 -6.12 -5.34
CA GLY A 38 1.83 -4.79 -5.84
C GLY A 38 0.87 -4.26 -6.89
N HIS A 39 0.55 -5.07 -7.90
CA HIS A 39 -0.39 -4.68 -8.96
C HIS A 39 -1.79 -4.43 -8.42
N ALA A 40 -2.35 -5.34 -7.63
CA ALA A 40 -3.70 -5.20 -7.07
C ALA A 40 -3.85 -3.95 -6.20
N MET A 41 -2.82 -3.62 -5.40
CA MET A 41 -2.82 -2.41 -4.59
C MET A 41 -2.63 -1.13 -5.42
N LEU A 42 -1.78 -1.16 -6.44
CA LEU A 42 -1.63 -0.03 -7.36
C LEU A 42 -2.94 0.25 -8.11
N ASP A 43 -3.59 -0.81 -8.59
CA ASP A 43 -4.89 -0.75 -9.26
C ASP A 43 -5.96 -0.15 -8.35
N LEU A 44 -6.00 -0.55 -7.07
CA LEU A 44 -6.88 0.04 -6.06
C LEU A 44 -6.66 1.55 -5.91
N LEU A 45 -5.39 1.99 -5.90
CA LEU A 45 -5.05 3.41 -5.79
C LEU A 45 -5.51 4.19 -7.03
N GLU A 46 -5.25 3.66 -8.23
CA GLU A 46 -5.68 4.29 -9.49
C GLU A 46 -7.21 4.39 -9.59
N GLU A 47 -7.94 3.32 -9.25
CA GLU A 47 -9.41 3.30 -9.23
C GLU A 47 -10.00 4.36 -8.28
N ALA A 48 -9.29 4.67 -7.20
CA ALA A 48 -9.69 5.68 -6.23
C ALA A 48 -9.24 7.12 -6.57
N GLY A 49 -8.54 7.32 -7.70
CA GLY A 49 -7.97 8.61 -8.08
C GLY A 49 -6.79 9.04 -7.20
N LEU A 50 -6.04 8.07 -6.68
CA LEU A 50 -4.83 8.25 -5.86
C LEU A 50 -3.65 7.47 -6.47
N GLY A 51 -3.63 7.35 -7.80
CA GLY A 51 -2.56 6.68 -8.54
C GLY A 51 -1.27 7.52 -8.61
N PRO A 52 -0.23 7.05 -9.32
CA PRO A 52 1.08 7.72 -9.38
C PRO A 52 1.10 9.15 -9.95
N ASP A 53 0.03 9.62 -10.60
CA ASP A 53 -0.12 11.03 -11.02
C ASP A 53 -0.59 11.93 -9.84
N ASP A 54 -1.29 11.34 -8.87
CA ASP A 54 -1.95 12.01 -7.76
C ASP A 54 -1.18 11.89 -6.43
N VAL A 55 -0.31 10.89 -6.30
CA VAL A 55 0.49 10.65 -5.09
C VAL A 55 1.95 10.38 -5.45
N ASP A 56 2.85 10.86 -4.59
CA ASP A 56 4.28 10.82 -4.87
C ASP A 56 4.97 9.65 -4.15
N ALA A 57 4.40 9.13 -3.06
CA ALA A 57 4.95 7.99 -2.34
C ALA A 57 3.92 7.16 -1.55
N VAL A 58 4.24 5.89 -1.33
CA VAL A 58 3.47 4.94 -0.50
C VAL A 58 4.34 4.35 0.60
N GLY A 59 3.77 4.05 1.76
CA GLY A 59 4.56 3.51 2.87
C GLY A 59 3.76 3.37 4.15
N GLY A 60 4.33 2.81 5.20
CA GLY A 60 3.58 2.68 6.45
C GLY A 60 4.40 2.15 7.62
N GLU A 61 3.70 1.77 8.68
CA GLU A 61 4.31 1.34 9.92
C GLU A 61 4.71 -0.14 9.90
N GLY A 62 5.98 -0.42 10.22
CA GLY A 62 6.48 -1.78 10.39
C GLY A 62 6.92 -2.50 9.11
N PRO A 63 7.46 -3.72 9.26
CA PRO A 63 8.10 -4.46 8.17
C PRO A 63 7.10 -4.92 7.10
N LEU A 64 5.85 -5.20 7.49
CA LEU A 64 4.83 -5.65 6.55
C LEU A 64 4.41 -4.51 5.61
N ALA A 65 4.19 -3.31 6.14
CA ALA A 65 3.90 -2.13 5.34
C ALA A 65 5.03 -1.81 4.37
N LEU A 66 6.30 -1.96 4.80
CA LEU A 66 7.45 -1.80 3.90
C LEU A 66 7.44 -2.84 2.76
N ALA A 67 7.14 -4.11 3.06
CA ALA A 67 7.06 -5.15 2.03
C ALA A 67 5.95 -4.84 1.00
N ILE A 68 4.77 -4.43 1.47
CA ILE A 68 3.66 -4.03 0.60
C ILE A 68 4.02 -2.79 -0.23
N ALA A 69 4.56 -1.74 0.40
CA ALA A 69 4.96 -0.51 -0.28
C ALA A 69 6.01 -0.76 -1.37
N THR A 70 6.98 -1.65 -1.11
CA THR A 70 7.99 -2.06 -2.09
C THR A 70 7.36 -2.82 -3.26
N ALA A 71 6.37 -3.66 -3.01
CA ALA A 71 5.62 -4.34 -4.06
C ALA A 71 4.85 -3.35 -4.95
N ILE A 72 4.19 -2.35 -4.35
CA ILE A 72 3.48 -1.29 -5.09
C ILE A 72 4.47 -0.46 -5.94
N LEU A 73 5.60 -0.05 -5.36
CA LEU A 73 6.66 0.66 -6.07
C LEU A 73 7.15 -0.13 -7.30
N HIS A 74 7.38 -1.43 -7.16
CA HIS A 74 7.83 -2.25 -8.29
C HIS A 74 6.72 -2.43 -9.34
N ALA A 75 5.46 -2.52 -8.92
CA ALA A 75 4.33 -2.55 -9.84
C ALA A 75 4.23 -1.25 -10.64
N ALA A 76 4.38 -0.08 -10.00
CA ALA A 76 4.38 1.22 -10.68
C ALA A 76 5.56 1.33 -11.66
N ALA A 77 6.75 0.97 -11.21
CA ALA A 77 7.95 0.98 -12.05
C ALA A 77 7.80 0.07 -13.28
N SER A 78 7.16 -1.10 -13.13
CA SER A 78 6.88 -2.01 -14.25
C SER A 78 5.93 -1.42 -15.31
N ARG A 79 5.12 -0.43 -14.92
CA ARG A 79 4.22 0.34 -15.80
C ARG A 79 4.85 1.65 -16.29
N GLY A 80 6.12 1.91 -15.97
CA GLY A 80 6.80 3.16 -16.31
C GLY A 80 6.33 4.37 -15.49
N GLN A 81 5.61 4.14 -14.39
CA GLN A 81 5.12 5.17 -13.49
C GLN A 81 6.13 5.42 -12.36
N HIS A 82 6.09 6.61 -11.78
CA HIS A 82 6.99 7.02 -10.71
C HIS A 82 6.24 7.06 -9.39
N LEU A 83 6.61 6.18 -8.46
CA LEU A 83 6.03 6.14 -7.13
C LEU A 83 7.09 5.66 -6.13
N ASP A 84 7.47 6.52 -5.20
CA ASP A 84 8.46 6.17 -4.19
C ASP A 84 7.86 5.33 -3.06
N ALA A 85 8.71 4.61 -2.34
CA ALA A 85 8.33 3.90 -1.13
C ALA A 85 9.03 4.51 0.09
N PHE A 86 8.32 4.55 1.22
CA PHE A 86 8.88 4.90 2.52
C PHE A 86 8.49 3.86 3.59
N SER A 87 9.16 3.91 4.73
CA SER A 87 8.78 3.12 5.91
C SER A 87 8.90 3.93 7.19
N LYS A 88 8.02 3.66 8.15
CA LYS A 88 8.11 4.11 9.53
C LYS A 88 8.27 2.88 10.43
N ILE A 89 9.49 2.57 10.85
CA ILE A 89 9.73 1.54 11.88
C ILE A 89 10.12 2.27 13.16
N ASP A 90 11.40 2.64 13.28
CA ASP A 90 11.88 3.52 14.35
C ASP A 90 11.93 4.99 13.90
N LYS A 91 12.26 5.20 12.63
CA LYS A 91 12.36 6.51 11.97
C LYS A 91 11.81 6.40 10.56
N LEU A 92 11.49 7.55 9.96
CA LEU A 92 11.22 7.61 8.53
C LEU A 92 12.48 7.25 7.74
N ALA A 93 12.34 6.30 6.81
CA ALA A 93 13.38 5.89 5.88
C ALA A 93 12.82 5.86 4.45
N GLY A 94 13.70 6.09 3.48
CA GLY A 94 13.35 6.27 2.07
C GLY A 94 13.61 7.71 1.60
N PRO A 95 13.17 8.06 0.38
CA PRO A 95 13.22 9.44 -0.11
C PRO A 95 12.49 10.42 0.84
N PRO A 96 12.88 11.71 0.87
CA PRO A 96 12.20 12.71 1.68
C PRO A 96 10.71 12.80 1.33
N VAL A 97 9.86 12.97 2.35
CA VAL A 97 8.39 13.06 2.23
C VAL A 97 7.85 14.48 2.40
N ALA A 98 8.69 15.44 2.83
CA ALA A 98 8.27 16.82 3.05
C ALA A 98 7.74 17.46 1.76
N GLY A 99 6.56 18.06 1.83
CA GLY A 99 5.87 18.69 0.69
C GLY A 99 5.24 17.72 -0.31
N ARG A 100 5.32 16.41 -0.07
CA ARG A 100 4.82 15.36 -0.98
C ARG A 100 3.47 14.82 -0.53
N ARG A 101 2.68 14.37 -1.50
CA ARG A 101 1.40 13.66 -1.33
C ARG A 101 1.72 12.18 -1.09
N VAL A 102 1.26 11.63 0.02
CA VAL A 102 1.61 10.26 0.43
C VAL A 102 0.38 9.45 0.82
N ILE A 103 0.46 8.15 0.58
CA ILE A 103 -0.52 7.18 1.06
C ILE A 103 0.12 6.31 2.14
N VAL A 104 -0.60 6.16 3.24
CA VAL A 104 -0.22 5.21 4.29
C VAL A 104 -0.75 3.83 3.93
N VAL A 105 0.07 2.80 4.04
CA VAL A 105 -0.32 1.40 3.79
C VAL A 105 -0.33 0.67 5.12
N GLY A 106 -1.43 -0.05 5.41
CA GLY A 106 -1.62 -0.76 6.66
C GLY A 106 -2.32 -2.11 6.50
N THR A 107 -2.37 -2.85 7.60
CA THR A 107 -3.18 -4.08 7.74
C THR A 107 -4.52 -3.84 8.40
N ASP A 108 -4.78 -2.61 8.82
CA ASP A 108 -6.05 -2.13 9.35
C ASP A 108 -6.19 -0.62 9.06
N GLY A 109 -7.35 -0.05 9.35
CA GLY A 109 -7.58 1.38 9.19
C GLY A 109 -6.94 2.27 10.27
N ASN A 110 -6.36 1.71 11.34
CA ASN A 110 -5.85 2.49 12.46
C ASN A 110 -4.36 2.81 12.29
N GLN A 111 -4.09 3.91 11.57
CA GLN A 111 -2.73 4.33 11.25
C GLN A 111 -2.35 5.72 11.81
N ALA A 112 -3.07 6.20 12.83
CA ALA A 112 -2.93 7.56 13.36
C ALA A 112 -1.49 7.93 13.78
N SER A 113 -0.75 6.99 14.36
CA SER A 113 0.67 7.16 14.73
C SER A 113 1.56 7.47 13.52
N CYS A 114 1.37 6.71 12.43
CA CYS A 114 2.12 6.90 11.19
C CYS A 114 1.72 8.21 10.50
N VAL A 115 0.41 8.49 10.41
CA VAL A 115 -0.14 9.73 9.85
C VAL A 115 0.45 10.94 10.57
N SER A 116 0.37 10.99 11.90
CA SER A 116 0.91 12.09 12.70
C SER A 116 2.42 12.28 12.49
N THR A 117 3.18 11.19 12.36
CA THR A 117 4.63 11.25 12.08
C THR A 117 4.92 11.87 10.70
N LEU A 118 4.12 11.53 9.69
CA LEU A 118 4.26 12.03 8.33
C LEU A 118 3.88 13.51 8.22
N GLU A 119 2.77 13.91 8.84
CA GLU A 119 2.33 15.31 8.91
C GLU A 119 3.36 16.18 9.64
N ALA A 120 3.92 15.69 10.75
CA ALA A 120 5.00 16.36 11.47
C ALA A 120 6.29 16.49 10.63
N ALA A 121 6.52 15.55 9.69
CA ALA A 121 7.60 15.61 8.72
C ALA A 121 7.26 16.49 7.48
N GLY A 122 6.08 17.10 7.44
CA GLY A 122 5.63 18.01 6.39
C GLY A 122 5.03 17.33 5.16
N ALA A 123 4.68 16.04 5.23
CA ALA A 123 3.97 15.34 4.16
C ALA A 123 2.46 15.68 4.17
N ARG A 124 1.81 15.51 3.02
CA ARG A 124 0.36 15.57 2.87
C ARG A 124 -0.17 14.15 2.77
N VAL A 125 -0.83 13.67 3.82
CA VAL A 125 -1.41 12.33 3.83
C VAL A 125 -2.76 12.38 3.13
N GLU A 126 -2.88 11.70 1.99
CA GLU A 126 -4.09 11.68 1.15
C GLU A 126 -5.05 10.53 1.53
N GLY A 127 -4.54 9.51 2.22
CA GLY A 127 -5.36 8.41 2.72
C GLY A 127 -4.55 7.23 3.27
N VAL A 128 -5.30 6.21 3.72
CA VAL A 128 -4.80 4.93 4.22
C VAL A 128 -5.35 3.80 3.33
N ALA A 129 -4.46 3.03 2.71
CA ALA A 129 -4.77 1.85 1.91
C ALA A 129 -4.55 0.57 2.74
N VAL A 130 -5.57 -0.29 2.79
CA VAL A 130 -5.62 -1.47 3.66
C VAL A 130 -5.70 -2.74 2.82
N VAL A 131 -4.71 -3.61 2.97
CA VAL A 131 -4.62 -4.88 2.21
C VAL A 131 -5.61 -5.93 2.75
N VAL A 132 -5.80 -5.96 4.08
CA VAL A 132 -6.58 -6.98 4.79
C VAL A 132 -7.49 -6.32 5.81
N GLY A 133 -8.75 -6.73 5.88
CA GLY A 133 -9.76 -6.25 6.84
C GLY A 133 -11.10 -6.94 6.60
N ASP A 134 -12.16 -6.54 7.31
CA ASP A 134 -13.53 -7.04 7.08
C ASP A 134 -14.02 -6.75 5.64
N THR A 135 -13.43 -5.73 5.01
CA THR A 135 -13.50 -5.49 3.56
C THR A 135 -12.06 -5.41 3.02
N PRO A 136 -11.52 -6.48 2.40
CA PRO A 136 -10.16 -6.49 1.86
C PRO A 136 -10.02 -5.48 0.72
N LEU A 137 -8.82 -4.92 0.53
CA LEU A 137 -8.51 -3.89 -0.47
C LEU A 137 -9.39 -2.64 -0.31
N SER A 138 -9.37 -2.06 0.89
CA SER A 138 -10.11 -0.82 1.19
C SER A 138 -9.19 0.38 1.22
N LEU A 139 -9.74 1.54 0.89
CA LEU A 139 -9.06 2.83 0.99
C LEU A 139 -9.92 3.77 1.84
N PHE A 140 -9.29 4.42 2.81
CA PHE A 140 -9.89 5.44 3.66
C PHE A 140 -9.23 6.78 3.36
N ARG A 141 -9.98 7.81 2.99
CA ARG A 141 -9.41 9.15 2.79
C ARG A 141 -9.23 9.82 4.14
N THR A 142 -8.34 10.80 4.22
CA THR A 142 -8.07 11.53 5.47
C THR A 142 -9.30 12.24 6.05
N GLY A 143 -10.34 12.51 5.23
CA GLY A 143 -11.63 13.01 5.71
C GLY A 143 -12.54 11.96 6.37
N ASP A 144 -12.22 10.67 6.22
CA ASP A 144 -13.01 9.53 6.70
C ASP A 144 -12.36 8.82 7.92
N LEU A 145 -11.16 9.26 8.33
CA LEU A 145 -10.34 8.67 9.41
C LEU A 145 -10.60 9.32 10.78
#